data_AF-A0A3C0APZ0-F1
#
_entry.id   AF-A0A3C0APZ0-F1
#
_cell.length_a   1.000
_cell.length_b   1.000
_cell.length_c   1.000
_cell.angle_alpha   90.00
_cell.angle_beta   90.00
_cell.angle_gamma   90.00
#
_symmetry.space_group_name_H-M   'P 1'
#
loop_
_entity.id
_entity.type
_entity.pdbx_description
1 polymer ?
#
loop_
_entity_poly.entity_id
_entity_poly.type
_entity_poly.pdbx_seq_one_letter_code
_entity_poly.pdbx_strand_id
1 'polypeptide(L)'
;MTLGPMLRDRAVILDGVKPGEQVATAGNFLIDSQMQLSGKPSLIDPTKYVPGNRKPAYRNEPLQFDSLPVEKLSGQPGQTLERLYSVYFTIQEQFAADQKISEQQATTLNKLATELAQDSQLEQTLRQELEQVAANAGHLHHLSLEEGRKKFKLISHAVVKLASQVRGDGAEQPYYQFFCPMVSQGEGDWLQKDDKLLNPYFGSKMLHCGKLVNTLDPLASNSTKADQKSESTKSKTLSRPQGE
;
A
#
# COMPACT_ATOMS: atom_id res chain seq x y z
N MET A 1 -32.52 17.64 -4.46
CA MET A 1 -33.48 18.24 -3.53
C MET A 1 -34.40 19.17 -4.30
N THR A 2 -35.70 19.09 -4.04
CA THR A 2 -36.75 19.88 -4.67
C THR A 2 -37.39 20.75 -3.61
N LEU A 3 -37.38 22.06 -3.84
CA LEU A 3 -37.98 23.04 -2.95
C LEU A 3 -39.40 23.37 -3.39
N GLY A 4 -40.27 23.52 -2.41
CA GLY A 4 -41.61 24.08 -2.56
C GLY A 4 -41.62 25.58 -2.26
N PRO A 5 -42.77 26.15 -1.90
CA PRO A 5 -42.88 27.57 -1.60
C PRO A 5 -41.97 27.95 -0.43
N MET A 6 -41.21 29.04 -0.60
CA MET A 6 -40.41 29.65 0.45
C MET A 6 -41.27 30.62 1.27
N LEU A 7 -41.18 30.49 2.59
CA LEU A 7 -41.67 31.46 3.57
C LEU A 7 -40.52 32.39 3.97
N ARG A 8 -40.79 33.42 4.78
CA ARG A 8 -39.76 34.41 5.17
C ARG A 8 -38.53 33.79 5.85
N ASP A 9 -38.73 32.78 6.69
CA ASP A 9 -37.70 32.17 7.53
C ASP A 9 -37.61 30.65 7.37
N ARG A 10 -38.42 30.07 6.48
CA ARG A 10 -38.56 28.62 6.31
C ARG A 10 -38.70 28.26 4.84
N ALA A 11 -38.15 27.13 4.45
CA ALA A 11 -38.32 26.56 3.12
C ALA A 11 -39.09 25.25 3.22
N VAL A 12 -40.13 25.09 2.40
CA VAL A 12 -40.80 23.79 2.25
C VAL A 12 -39.94 22.91 1.36
N ILE A 13 -39.61 21.69 1.81
CA ILE A 13 -38.84 20.72 1.03
C ILE A 13 -39.80 19.64 0.55
N LEU A 14 -39.93 19.49 -0.76
CA LEU A 14 -40.83 18.53 -1.38
C LEU A 14 -40.14 17.18 -1.61
N ASP A 15 -38.83 17.18 -1.86
CA ASP A 15 -38.05 15.96 -2.09
C ASP A 15 -36.55 16.18 -1.84
N GLY A 16 -35.81 15.10 -1.56
CA GLY A 16 -34.34 15.07 -1.51
C GLY A 16 -33.69 15.31 -0.15
N VAL A 17 -34.45 15.25 0.95
CA VAL A 17 -33.95 15.06 2.33
C VAL A 17 -34.90 14.13 3.08
N LYS A 18 -34.38 13.34 4.04
CA LYS A 18 -35.21 12.43 4.85
C LYS A 18 -35.50 13.02 6.23
N PRO A 19 -36.65 12.69 6.87
CA PRO A 19 -36.89 13.05 8.26
C PRO A 19 -35.77 12.54 9.17
N GLY A 20 -35.18 13.42 9.98
CA GLY A 20 -34.04 13.13 10.86
C GLY A 20 -32.66 13.47 10.26
N GLU A 21 -32.59 13.84 8.99
CA GLU A 21 -31.35 14.32 8.35
C GLU A 21 -31.00 15.72 8.83
N GLN A 22 -29.74 15.94 9.23
CA GLN A 22 -29.26 17.24 9.69
C GLN A 22 -28.82 18.11 8.51
N VAL A 23 -29.25 19.36 8.51
CA VAL A 23 -28.88 20.35 7.48
C VAL A 23 -28.13 21.52 8.13
N ALA A 24 -27.10 22.00 7.45
CA ALA A 24 -26.40 23.21 7.87
C ALA A 24 -27.29 24.43 7.63
N THR A 25 -27.61 25.16 8.71
CA THR A 25 -28.44 26.37 8.70
C THR A 25 -27.61 27.66 8.78
N ALA A 26 -26.32 27.55 9.08
CA ALA A 26 -25.37 28.66 9.13
C ALA A 26 -23.99 28.22 8.63
N GLY A 27 -23.23 29.14 8.03
CA GLY A 27 -21.87 28.87 7.55
C GLY A 27 -21.78 28.13 6.21
N ASN A 28 -22.90 27.97 5.50
CA ASN A 28 -22.97 27.20 4.25
C ASN A 28 -21.94 27.65 3.21
N PHE A 29 -21.63 28.95 3.13
CA PHE A 29 -20.62 29.48 2.22
C PHE A 29 -19.19 29.03 2.54
N LEU A 30 -18.82 28.96 3.83
CA LEU A 30 -17.48 28.50 4.25
C LEU A 30 -17.34 26.99 4.01
N ILE A 31 -18.39 26.23 4.33
CA ILE A 31 -18.46 24.80 4.06
C ILE A 31 -18.31 24.55 2.55
N ASP A 32 -19.02 25.34 1.73
CA ASP A 32 -18.98 25.23 0.28
C ASP A 32 -17.61 25.60 -0.31
N SER A 33 -16.99 26.66 0.21
CA SER A 33 -15.65 27.09 -0.18
C SER A 33 -14.61 26.02 0.13
N GLN A 34 -14.69 25.39 1.31
CA GLN A 34 -13.80 24.26 1.66
C GLN A 34 -14.04 23.03 0.78
N MET A 35 -15.29 22.74 0.43
CA MET A 35 -15.61 21.65 -0.51
C MET A 35 -15.04 21.93 -1.90
N GLN A 36 -15.13 23.17 -2.38
CA GLN A 36 -14.58 23.59 -3.67
C GLN A 36 -13.04 23.47 -3.70
N LEU A 37 -12.36 23.93 -2.65
CA LEU A 37 -10.90 23.79 -2.50
C LEU A 37 -10.47 22.32 -2.40
N SER A 38 -11.30 21.48 -1.79
CA SER A 38 -11.04 20.03 -1.65
C SER A 38 -11.44 19.22 -2.89
N GLY A 39 -11.90 19.87 -3.97
CA GLY A 39 -12.34 19.21 -5.20
C GLY A 39 -13.59 18.33 -5.04
N LYS A 40 -14.34 18.51 -3.95
CA LYS A 40 -15.61 17.83 -3.65
C LYS A 40 -16.77 18.57 -4.32
N PRO A 41 -17.93 17.91 -4.54
CA PRO A 41 -19.11 18.59 -5.07
C PRO A 41 -19.52 19.73 -4.12
N SER A 42 -19.85 20.88 -4.72
CA SER A 42 -20.20 22.14 -4.05
C SER A 42 -21.52 22.66 -4.60
N LEU A 43 -22.15 23.62 -3.93
CA LEU A 43 -23.36 24.31 -4.38
C LEU A 43 -23.10 25.10 -5.68
N ILE A 44 -21.87 25.61 -5.86
CA ILE A 44 -21.43 26.33 -7.07
C ILE A 44 -21.18 25.37 -8.24
N ASP A 45 -20.59 24.20 -7.96
CA ASP A 45 -20.27 23.18 -8.95
C ASP A 45 -20.72 21.79 -8.45
N PRO A 46 -22.02 21.47 -8.59
CA PRO A 46 -22.58 20.21 -8.13
C PRO A 46 -22.24 19.04 -9.06
N THR A 47 -21.76 19.32 -10.29
CA THR A 47 -21.47 18.30 -11.32
C THR A 47 -20.03 17.81 -11.29
N LYS A 48 -19.14 18.42 -10.48
CA LYS A 48 -17.77 17.93 -10.23
C LYS A 48 -17.70 16.48 -9.74
N TYR A 49 -18.78 15.98 -9.15
CA TYR A 49 -18.94 14.58 -8.78
C TYR A 49 -20.01 13.91 -9.64
N VAL A 50 -19.57 13.10 -10.60
CA VAL A 50 -20.42 12.13 -11.29
C VAL A 50 -20.12 10.76 -10.68
N PRO A 51 -20.97 10.24 -9.77
CA PRO A 51 -20.80 8.88 -9.29
C PRO A 51 -20.96 7.93 -10.48
N GLY A 52 -19.90 7.20 -10.81
CA GLY A 52 -19.93 6.11 -11.79
C GLY A 52 -19.30 6.38 -13.17
N ASN A 53 -18.81 7.59 -13.49
CA ASN A 53 -18.27 7.86 -14.84
C ASN A 53 -16.87 8.51 -14.92
N ARG A 54 -16.13 8.55 -13.81
CA ARG A 54 -14.67 8.64 -13.88
C ARG A 54 -14.11 7.26 -13.61
N LYS A 55 -13.44 6.65 -14.59
CA LYS A 55 -12.36 5.69 -14.27
C LYS A 55 -11.55 6.37 -13.17
N PRO A 56 -11.28 5.73 -12.01
CA PRO A 56 -10.50 6.37 -10.97
C PRO A 56 -9.25 6.94 -11.66
N ALA A 57 -9.04 8.24 -11.55
CA ALA A 57 -7.78 8.81 -12.00
C ALA A 57 -6.73 8.03 -11.22
N TYR A 58 -5.98 7.16 -11.89
CA TYR A 58 -4.92 6.38 -11.26
C TYR A 58 -3.96 7.40 -10.66
N ARG A 59 -4.11 7.68 -9.37
CA ARG A 59 -3.16 8.49 -8.63
C ARG A 59 -1.92 7.61 -8.56
N ASN A 60 -0.87 8.04 -9.25
CA ASN A 60 0.41 7.34 -9.21
C ASN A 60 1.14 7.70 -7.91
N GLU A 61 0.50 7.33 -6.81
CA GLU A 61 0.94 7.57 -5.45
C GLU A 61 1.21 6.21 -4.79
N PRO A 62 2.20 6.14 -3.89
CA PRO A 62 2.50 4.92 -3.17
C PRO A 62 1.35 4.49 -2.28
N LEU A 63 1.19 3.18 -2.10
CA LEU A 63 0.29 2.65 -1.08
C LEU A 63 0.65 3.19 0.31
N GLN A 64 -0.35 3.72 1.01
CA GLN A 64 -0.26 4.18 2.39
C GLN A 64 -1.08 3.23 3.25
N PHE A 65 -0.51 2.85 4.39
CA PHE A 65 -1.19 2.02 5.38
C PHE A 65 -1.24 2.79 6.69
N ASP A 66 -2.38 2.74 7.36
CA ASP A 66 -2.48 3.20 8.73
C ASP A 66 -1.59 2.32 9.61
N SER A 67 -1.03 2.89 10.68
CA SER A 67 -0.14 2.18 11.62
C SER A 67 -0.90 1.20 12.51
N LEU A 68 -1.53 0.20 11.90
CA LEU A 68 -2.17 -0.92 12.58
C LEU A 68 -1.12 -2.02 12.85
N PRO A 69 -1.24 -2.75 13.97
CA PRO A 69 -0.37 -3.88 14.25
C PRO A 69 -0.54 -4.96 13.17
N VAL A 70 0.58 -5.51 12.71
CA VAL A 70 0.59 -6.65 11.79
C VAL A 70 0.15 -7.90 12.55
N GLU A 71 -0.89 -8.57 12.06
CA GLU A 71 -1.39 -9.82 12.60
C GLU A 71 -0.37 -10.96 12.43
N LYS A 72 -0.29 -11.82 13.44
CA LYS A 72 0.56 -13.02 13.41
C LYS A 72 -0.27 -14.25 13.10
N LEU A 73 -0.01 -14.85 11.95
CA LEU A 73 -0.58 -16.13 11.56
C LEU A 73 0.30 -17.27 12.06
N SER A 74 -0.21 -18.07 12.98
CA SER A 74 0.54 -19.18 13.58
C SER A 74 0.41 -20.50 12.83
N GLY A 75 1.38 -21.40 13.00
CA GLY A 75 1.28 -22.77 12.52
C GLY A 75 1.49 -22.92 11.01
N GLN A 76 0.85 -23.93 10.40
CA GLN A 76 1.07 -24.26 8.98
C GLN A 76 0.74 -23.10 8.03
N PRO A 77 -0.39 -22.36 8.18
CA PRO A 77 -0.71 -21.23 7.32
C PRO A 77 0.34 -20.12 7.40
N GLY A 78 0.86 -19.84 8.61
CA GLY A 78 1.95 -18.88 8.82
C GLY A 78 3.24 -19.25 8.09
N GLN A 79 3.63 -20.53 8.15
CA GLN A 79 4.79 -21.05 7.43
C GLN A 79 4.60 -21.00 5.91
N THR A 80 3.41 -21.35 5.42
CA THR A 80 3.06 -21.25 4.00
C THR A 80 3.10 -19.80 3.52
N LEU A 81 2.64 -18.85 4.35
CA LEU A 81 2.68 -17.41 4.06
C LEU A 81 4.11 -16.86 3.97
N GLU A 82 4.99 -17.17 4.92
CA GLU A 82 6.40 -16.74 4.83
C GLU A 82 7.13 -17.39 3.65
N ARG A 83 6.79 -18.63 3.31
CA ARG A 83 7.30 -19.27 2.09
C ARG A 83 6.82 -18.53 0.83
N LEU A 84 5.57 -18.10 0.78
CA LEU A 84 5.03 -17.28 -0.31
C LEU A 84 5.85 -16.00 -0.49
N TYR A 85 6.13 -15.28 0.61
CA TYR A 85 6.98 -14.09 0.56
C TYR A 85 8.40 -14.40 0.07
N SER A 86 9.01 -15.50 0.52
CA SER A 86 10.34 -15.90 0.06
C SER A 86 10.42 -16.10 -1.47
N VAL A 87 9.38 -16.72 -2.04
CA VAL A 87 9.27 -16.95 -3.50
C VAL A 87 9.03 -15.63 -4.23
N TYR A 88 8.16 -14.76 -3.67
CA TYR A 88 7.94 -13.41 -4.19
C TYR A 88 9.25 -12.61 -4.28
N PHE A 89 10.08 -12.60 -3.23
CA PHE A 89 11.35 -11.87 -3.26
C PHE A 89 12.33 -12.44 -4.29
N THR A 90 12.36 -13.76 -4.45
CA THR A 90 13.19 -14.38 -5.49
C THR A 90 12.77 -13.91 -6.89
N ILE A 91 11.47 -13.81 -7.14
CA ILE A 91 10.90 -13.29 -8.40
C ILE A 91 11.22 -11.80 -8.56
N GLN A 92 11.10 -11.01 -7.49
CA GLN A 92 11.45 -9.59 -7.47
C GLN A 92 12.93 -9.37 -7.86
N GLU A 93 13.85 -10.10 -7.23
CA GLU A 93 15.29 -10.04 -7.50
C GLU A 93 15.61 -10.43 -8.94
N GLN A 94 14.97 -11.49 -9.47
CA GLN A 94 15.13 -11.90 -10.88
C GLN A 94 14.66 -10.82 -11.86
N PHE A 95 13.50 -10.22 -11.60
CA PHE A 95 13.04 -9.13 -12.44
C PHE A 95 13.95 -7.90 -12.35
N ALA A 96 14.52 -7.59 -11.19
CA ALA A 96 15.52 -6.53 -11.07
C ALA A 96 16.82 -6.86 -11.84
N ALA A 97 17.16 -8.14 -11.96
CA ALA A 97 18.32 -8.63 -12.72
C ALA A 97 18.03 -8.87 -14.23
N ASP A 98 16.88 -8.44 -14.75
CA ASP A 98 16.43 -8.69 -16.14
C ASP A 98 16.32 -10.19 -16.52
N GLN A 99 16.07 -11.05 -15.52
CA GLN A 99 15.93 -12.49 -15.72
C GLN A 99 14.46 -12.90 -15.89
N LYS A 100 14.24 -13.96 -16.68
CA LYS A 100 12.92 -14.59 -16.80
C LYS A 100 12.63 -15.45 -15.58
N ILE A 101 11.34 -15.55 -15.25
CA ILE A 101 10.85 -16.40 -14.16
C ILE A 101 10.76 -17.84 -14.64
N SER A 102 11.25 -18.78 -13.83
CA SER A 102 11.13 -20.21 -14.12
C SER A 102 9.70 -20.72 -13.89
N GLU A 103 9.35 -21.82 -14.56
CA GLU A 103 8.07 -22.52 -14.34
C GLU A 103 7.89 -22.92 -12.87
N GLN A 104 8.96 -23.42 -12.23
CA GLN A 104 8.92 -23.82 -10.83
C GLN A 104 8.55 -22.65 -9.90
N GLN A 105 9.13 -21.46 -10.11
CA GLN A 105 8.83 -20.29 -9.29
C GLN A 105 7.39 -19.81 -9.51
N ALA A 106 6.96 -19.72 -10.78
CA ALA A 106 5.62 -19.30 -11.15
C ALA A 106 4.54 -20.23 -10.56
N THR A 107 4.71 -21.54 -10.71
CA THR A 107 3.78 -22.57 -10.21
C THR A 107 3.81 -22.67 -8.69
N THR A 108 4.98 -22.55 -8.04
CA THR A 108 5.08 -22.55 -6.58
C THR A 108 4.36 -21.34 -5.98
N LEU A 109 4.59 -20.13 -6.51
CA LEU A 109 3.91 -18.93 -6.04
C LEU A 109 2.39 -19.05 -6.20
N ASN A 110 1.92 -19.49 -7.37
CA ASN A 110 0.51 -19.72 -7.63
C ASN A 110 -0.10 -20.72 -6.63
N LYS A 111 0.53 -21.89 -6.44
CA LYS A 111 0.04 -22.93 -5.54
C LYS A 111 -0.08 -22.45 -4.09
N LEU A 112 0.96 -21.81 -3.55
CA LEU A 112 0.96 -21.29 -2.18
C LEU A 112 -0.14 -20.24 -1.99
N ALA A 113 -0.31 -19.35 -2.97
CA ALA A 113 -1.35 -18.33 -2.92
C ALA A 113 -2.76 -18.95 -3.00
N THR A 114 -2.98 -19.96 -3.85
CA THR A 114 -4.26 -20.67 -3.94
C THR A 114 -4.59 -21.44 -2.67
N GLU A 115 -3.60 -22.09 -2.05
CA GLU A 115 -3.77 -22.80 -0.78
C GLU A 115 -4.21 -21.84 0.33
N LEU A 116 -3.49 -20.74 0.52
CA LEU A 116 -3.82 -19.73 1.53
C LEU A 116 -5.16 -19.04 1.24
N ALA A 117 -5.49 -18.78 -0.03
CA ALA A 117 -6.76 -18.17 -0.41
C ALA A 117 -7.97 -19.05 -0.04
N GLN A 118 -7.79 -20.34 0.22
CA GLN A 118 -8.85 -21.25 0.67
C GLN A 118 -8.88 -21.40 2.21
N ASP A 119 -7.93 -20.79 2.92
CA ASP A 119 -7.88 -20.89 4.37
C ASP A 119 -8.98 -20.04 5.02
N SER A 120 -9.83 -20.71 5.80
CA SER A 120 -10.92 -20.08 6.55
C SER A 120 -10.44 -19.19 7.71
N GLN A 121 -9.20 -19.35 8.17
CA GLN A 121 -8.61 -18.54 9.24
C GLN A 121 -8.30 -17.11 8.77
N LEU A 122 -8.11 -16.90 7.47
CA LEU A 122 -7.82 -15.58 6.92
C LEU A 122 -9.10 -14.77 6.71
N GLU A 123 -9.00 -13.45 6.84
CA GLU A 123 -10.10 -12.56 6.47
C GLU A 123 -10.38 -12.59 4.96
N GLN A 124 -11.61 -12.26 4.56
CA GLN A 124 -12.02 -12.26 3.16
C GLN A 124 -11.19 -11.30 2.29
N THR A 125 -10.78 -10.17 2.84
CA THR A 125 -9.92 -9.17 2.18
C THR A 125 -8.54 -9.74 1.89
N LEU A 126 -7.93 -10.45 2.84
CA LEU A 126 -6.63 -11.11 2.65
C LEU A 126 -6.73 -12.24 1.62
N ARG A 127 -7.79 -13.04 1.66
CA ARG A 127 -8.06 -14.05 0.63
C ARG A 127 -8.15 -13.45 -0.78
N GLN A 128 -8.80 -12.29 -0.94
CA GLN A 128 -8.89 -11.61 -2.24
C GLN A 128 -7.51 -11.17 -2.76
N GLU A 129 -6.63 -10.66 -1.90
CA GLU A 129 -5.26 -10.31 -2.31
C GLU A 129 -4.46 -11.57 -2.71
N LEU A 130 -4.64 -12.69 -2.00
CA LEU A 130 -4.04 -13.98 -2.38
C LEU A 130 -4.58 -14.52 -3.71
N GLU A 131 -5.86 -14.35 -3.99
CA GLU A 131 -6.46 -14.66 -5.29
C GLU A 131 -5.84 -13.83 -6.41
N GLN A 132 -5.57 -12.53 -6.17
CA GLN A 132 -4.86 -11.68 -7.13
C GLN A 132 -3.43 -12.18 -7.40
N VAL A 133 -2.71 -12.60 -6.35
CA VAL A 133 -1.38 -13.21 -6.51
C VAL A 133 -1.47 -14.48 -7.35
N ALA A 134 -2.39 -15.38 -7.01
CA ALA A 134 -2.56 -16.65 -7.71
C ALA A 134 -2.90 -16.44 -9.20
N ALA A 135 -3.87 -15.57 -9.50
CA ALA A 135 -4.34 -15.29 -10.86
C ALA A 135 -3.26 -14.71 -11.78
N ASN A 136 -2.26 -14.03 -11.22
CA ASN A 136 -1.20 -13.39 -12.00
C ASN A 136 0.12 -14.17 -12.00
N ALA A 137 0.31 -15.13 -11.09
CA ALA A 137 1.57 -15.87 -10.95
C ALA A 137 1.72 -17.05 -11.92
N GLY A 138 0.65 -17.84 -12.13
CA GLY A 138 0.76 -19.18 -12.75
C GLY A 138 1.39 -19.21 -14.14
N HIS A 139 1.17 -18.17 -14.95
CA HIS A 139 1.65 -18.09 -16.33
C HIS A 139 2.89 -17.19 -16.52
N LEU A 140 3.50 -16.68 -15.44
CA LEU A 140 4.66 -15.77 -15.56
C LEU A 140 5.80 -16.33 -16.42
N HIS A 141 6.03 -17.65 -16.36
CA HIS A 141 7.11 -18.33 -17.06
C HIS A 141 6.94 -18.38 -18.59
N HIS A 142 5.73 -18.23 -19.11
CA HIS A 142 5.47 -18.18 -20.55
C HIS A 142 5.61 -16.78 -21.16
N LEU A 143 5.68 -15.74 -20.32
CA LEU A 143 5.63 -14.35 -20.77
C LEU A 143 7.01 -13.84 -21.20
N SER A 144 7.01 -12.79 -22.03
CA SER A 144 8.20 -11.96 -22.19
C SER A 144 8.56 -11.26 -20.88
N LEU A 145 9.79 -10.73 -20.78
CA LEU A 145 10.23 -10.00 -19.58
C LEU A 145 9.33 -8.78 -19.30
N GLU A 146 8.94 -8.05 -20.34
CA GLU A 146 8.08 -6.87 -20.21
C GLU A 146 6.66 -7.23 -19.75
N GLU A 147 6.06 -8.27 -20.34
CA GLU A 147 4.74 -8.76 -19.94
C GLU A 147 4.75 -9.37 -18.53
N GLY A 148 5.82 -10.09 -18.19
CA GLY A 148 6.06 -10.63 -16.86
C GLY A 148 6.09 -9.52 -15.81
N ARG A 149 6.78 -8.40 -16.08
CA ARG A 149 6.80 -7.22 -15.19
C ARG A 149 5.43 -6.57 -15.02
N LYS A 150 4.60 -6.53 -16.09
CA LYS A 150 3.23 -6.02 -16.01
C LYS A 150 2.36 -6.89 -15.09
N LYS A 151 2.52 -8.22 -15.15
CA LYS A 151 1.84 -9.15 -14.23
C LYS A 151 2.40 -9.07 -12.81
N PHE A 152 3.72 -8.96 -12.67
CA PHE A 152 4.38 -8.77 -11.38
C PHE A 152 3.92 -7.52 -10.65
N LYS A 153 3.61 -6.43 -11.38
CA LYS A 153 3.01 -5.23 -10.80
C LYS A 153 1.76 -5.53 -9.97
N LEU A 154 0.84 -6.34 -10.50
CA LEU A 154 -0.39 -6.74 -9.82
C LEU A 154 -0.12 -7.65 -8.62
N ILE A 155 0.81 -8.59 -8.77
CA ILE A 155 1.27 -9.47 -7.67
C ILE A 155 1.86 -8.63 -6.53
N SER A 156 2.76 -7.71 -6.87
CA SER A 156 3.48 -6.87 -5.94
C SER A 156 2.53 -5.97 -5.16
N HIS A 157 1.56 -5.36 -5.84
CA HIS A 157 0.52 -4.56 -5.20
C HIS A 157 -0.27 -5.35 -4.15
N ALA A 158 -0.68 -6.58 -4.49
CA ALA A 158 -1.38 -7.47 -3.57
C ALA A 158 -0.49 -7.92 -2.40
N VAL A 159 0.77 -8.28 -2.67
CA VAL A 159 1.75 -8.69 -1.65
C VAL A 159 2.07 -7.54 -0.68
N VAL A 160 2.20 -6.31 -1.15
CA VAL A 160 2.43 -5.13 -0.30
C VAL A 160 1.28 -4.94 0.68
N LYS A 161 0.03 -5.09 0.23
CA LYS A 161 -1.16 -5.04 1.10
C LYS A 161 -1.28 -6.23 2.06
N LEU A 162 -0.87 -7.42 1.62
CA LEU A 162 -0.85 -8.61 2.48
C LEU A 162 0.14 -8.41 3.62
N ALA A 163 1.38 -8.06 3.30
CA ALA A 163 2.47 -7.94 4.28
C ALA A 163 2.29 -6.75 5.24
N SER A 164 1.48 -5.75 4.88
CA SER A 164 1.13 -4.66 5.80
C SER A 164 0.09 -5.06 6.84
N GLN A 165 -0.58 -6.21 6.67
CA GLN A 165 -1.66 -6.67 7.55
C GLN A 165 -1.33 -7.97 8.28
N VAL A 166 -0.64 -8.92 7.62
CA VAL A 166 -0.40 -10.26 8.19
C VAL A 166 1.00 -10.76 7.88
N ARG A 167 1.62 -11.43 8.85
CA ARG A 167 2.91 -12.12 8.74
C ARG A 167 2.86 -13.44 9.49
N GLY A 168 3.74 -14.37 9.17
CA GLY A 168 3.92 -15.59 9.96
C GLY A 168 4.42 -15.28 11.38
N ASP A 169 4.12 -16.18 12.32
CA ASP A 169 4.63 -16.14 13.69
C ASP A 169 6.16 -16.12 13.77
N GLY A 170 6.85 -16.84 12.88
CA GLY A 170 8.32 -16.84 12.75
C GLY A 170 8.93 -15.62 12.05
N ALA A 171 8.14 -14.60 11.70
CA ALA A 171 8.67 -13.41 11.04
C ALA A 171 9.40 -12.48 12.03
N GLU A 172 10.71 -12.36 11.83
CA GLU A 172 11.61 -11.51 12.65
C GLU A 172 12.09 -10.26 11.91
N GLN A 173 12.25 -10.34 10.58
CA GLN A 173 12.88 -9.29 9.79
C GLN A 173 11.84 -8.37 9.11
N PRO A 174 12.10 -7.06 9.05
CA PRO A 174 11.24 -6.11 8.37
C PRO A 174 11.27 -6.31 6.85
N TYR A 175 10.20 -5.87 6.18
CA TYR A 175 10.18 -5.69 4.73
C TYR A 175 10.20 -4.20 4.38
N TYR A 176 10.91 -3.86 3.31
CA TYR A 176 11.07 -2.48 2.85
C TYR A 176 10.14 -2.25 1.67
N GLN A 177 9.15 -1.38 1.83
CA GLN A 177 8.26 -0.97 0.75
C GLN A 177 8.91 0.15 -0.05
N PHE A 178 9.10 -0.09 -1.33
CA PHE A 178 9.58 0.90 -2.30
C PHE A 178 8.49 1.23 -3.30
N PHE A 179 8.61 2.41 -3.92
CA PHE A 179 7.70 2.87 -4.95
C PHE A 179 8.42 3.58 -6.09
N CYS A 180 8.01 3.30 -7.34
CA CYS A 180 8.53 3.94 -8.54
C CYS A 180 7.44 4.72 -9.28
N PRO A 181 7.48 6.07 -9.30
CA PRO A 181 6.46 6.90 -9.96
C PRO A 181 6.50 6.83 -11.50
N MET A 182 7.49 6.14 -12.08
CA MET A 182 7.58 5.95 -13.53
C MET A 182 6.79 4.73 -14.01
N VAL A 183 6.32 3.87 -13.10
CA VAL A 183 5.44 2.76 -13.46
C VAL A 183 4.09 3.32 -13.87
N SER A 184 3.68 3.04 -15.11
CA SER A 184 2.44 3.57 -15.67
C SER A 184 1.21 2.95 -15.01
N GLN A 185 0.14 3.75 -14.90
CA GLN A 185 -1.17 3.32 -14.35
C GLN A 185 -1.15 2.99 -12.85
N GLY A 186 -0.20 3.53 -12.07
CA GLY A 186 -0.11 3.28 -10.63
C GLY A 186 0.44 1.89 -10.30
N GLU A 187 0.37 1.52 -9.01
CA GLU A 187 0.77 0.20 -8.49
C GLU A 187 2.28 -0.07 -8.64
N GLY A 188 3.08 0.99 -8.61
CA GLY A 188 4.54 0.91 -8.67
C GLY A 188 5.20 0.49 -7.36
N ASP A 189 4.43 -0.09 -6.42
CA ASP A 189 4.88 -0.51 -5.09
C ASP A 189 5.42 -1.94 -5.10
N TRP A 190 6.57 -2.15 -4.44
CA TRP A 190 7.12 -3.48 -4.20
C TRP A 190 7.79 -3.60 -2.84
N LEU A 191 8.01 -4.84 -2.40
CA LEU A 191 8.76 -5.14 -1.19
C LEU A 191 10.15 -5.67 -1.51
N GLN A 192 11.10 -5.39 -0.63
CA GLN A 192 12.41 -6.05 -0.56
C GLN A 192 12.74 -6.48 0.87
N LYS A 193 13.73 -7.37 0.99
CA LYS A 193 14.27 -7.81 2.29
C LYS A 193 15.27 -6.84 2.91
N ASP A 194 15.87 -5.97 2.09
CA ASP A 194 16.84 -4.97 2.54
C ASP A 194 16.56 -3.59 1.90
N ASP A 195 17.30 -2.59 2.38
CA ASP A 195 17.19 -1.20 1.95
C ASP A 195 17.96 -0.87 0.66
N LYS A 196 18.61 -1.87 0.03
CA LYS A 196 19.35 -1.69 -1.22
C LYS A 196 18.37 -1.68 -2.39
N LEU A 197 17.90 -0.50 -2.75
CA LEU A 197 16.90 -0.29 -3.81
C LEU A 197 17.27 -1.01 -5.13
N LEU A 198 16.44 -1.99 -5.54
CA LEU A 198 16.55 -2.76 -6.78
C LEU A 198 15.18 -2.81 -7.48
N ASN A 199 15.00 -1.99 -8.50
CA ASN A 199 13.74 -1.80 -9.20
C ASN A 199 13.39 -3.01 -10.12
N PRO A 200 12.35 -3.79 -9.80
CA PRO A 200 11.97 -4.96 -10.59
C PRO A 200 11.29 -4.60 -11.92
N TYR A 201 10.71 -3.41 -12.03
CA TYR A 201 9.94 -2.99 -13.21
C TYR A 201 10.81 -2.53 -14.38
N PHE A 202 12.02 -2.05 -14.09
CA PHE A 202 12.92 -1.51 -15.11
C PHE A 202 14.27 -2.22 -15.18
N GLY A 203 14.62 -3.04 -14.19
CA GLY A 203 15.86 -3.80 -14.15
C GLY A 203 17.09 -2.91 -14.35
N SER A 204 18.08 -3.39 -15.11
CA SER A 204 19.33 -2.69 -15.37
C SER A 204 19.16 -1.26 -15.92
N LYS A 205 18.06 -0.96 -16.62
CA LYS A 205 17.84 0.38 -17.19
C LYS A 205 17.68 1.46 -16.12
N MET A 206 17.04 1.14 -15.01
CA MET A 206 16.74 2.07 -13.91
C MET A 206 16.74 1.34 -12.56
N LEU A 207 17.78 0.55 -12.31
CA LEU A 207 17.85 -0.39 -11.19
C LEU A 207 17.69 0.30 -9.83
N HIS A 208 18.16 1.54 -9.71
CA HIS A 208 18.08 2.32 -8.48
C HIS A 208 17.03 3.44 -8.57
N CYS A 209 16.04 3.34 -9.46
CA CYS A 209 14.94 4.28 -9.53
C CYS A 209 13.82 3.89 -8.57
N GLY A 210 13.41 4.80 -7.70
CA GLY A 210 12.34 4.60 -6.74
C GLY A 210 12.62 5.35 -5.45
N LYS A 211 11.72 5.22 -4.48
CA LYS A 211 11.90 5.76 -3.13
C LYS A 211 11.42 4.76 -2.10
N LEU A 212 12.10 4.71 -0.95
CA LEU A 212 11.60 4.00 0.22
C LEU A 212 10.34 4.73 0.70
N VAL A 213 9.26 3.99 0.88
CA VAL A 213 7.95 4.49 1.35
C VAL A 213 7.75 4.14 2.81
N ASN A 214 7.96 2.87 3.17
CA ASN A 214 7.70 2.36 4.50
C ASN A 214 8.62 1.20 4.87
N THR A 215 8.77 0.95 6.17
CA THR A 215 9.39 -0.26 6.71
C THR A 215 8.31 -1.04 7.46
N LEU A 216 7.96 -2.21 6.94
CA LEU A 216 6.93 -3.10 7.48
C LEU A 216 7.59 -4.04 8.49
N ASP A 217 7.57 -3.62 9.76
CA ASP A 217 8.12 -4.39 10.86
C ASP A 217 7.14 -5.49 11.30
N PRO A 218 7.57 -6.77 11.34
CA PRO A 218 6.70 -7.87 11.74
C PRO A 218 6.39 -7.90 13.25
N LEU A 219 7.04 -7.07 14.07
CA LEU A 219 6.94 -7.03 15.53
C LEU A 219 6.33 -5.72 16.07
N ALA A 220 5.93 -4.79 15.21
CA ALA A 220 5.42 -3.50 15.65
C ALA A 220 4.07 -3.60 16.38
N SER A 221 4.16 -3.76 17.70
CA SER A 221 3.26 -3.13 18.66
C SER A 221 3.81 -1.73 18.95
N ASN A 222 2.99 -0.70 18.73
CA ASN A 222 3.21 0.73 18.97
C ASN A 222 4.63 1.14 19.41
N SER A 223 5.46 1.57 18.46
CA SER A 223 6.65 2.38 18.74
C SER A 223 6.51 3.70 18.00
N THR A 224 5.98 4.68 18.71
CA THR A 224 5.90 6.09 18.36
C THR A 224 7.27 6.66 17.93
N LYS A 225 7.23 7.58 16.96
CA LYS A 225 8.31 8.52 16.63
C LYS A 225 8.95 9.13 17.90
N ALA A 226 10.17 8.71 18.21
CA ALA A 226 11.22 9.41 18.97
C ALA A 226 12.42 8.44 18.91
N ASP A 227 13.51 8.68 18.20
CA ASP A 227 14.50 9.68 18.56
C ASP A 227 15.30 10.15 17.34
N GLN A 228 15.14 11.43 17.01
CA GLN A 228 16.19 12.23 16.40
C GLN A 228 16.43 13.44 17.30
N LYS A 229 17.19 13.28 18.39
CA LYS A 229 18.07 14.33 18.95
C LYS A 229 18.84 13.85 20.18
N SER A 230 20.09 14.33 20.26
CA SER A 230 21.12 14.09 21.29
C SER A 230 21.83 12.75 21.10
N GLU A 231 23.14 12.68 20.83
CA GLU A 231 24.23 13.27 21.60
C GLU A 231 25.34 13.90 20.72
N SER A 232 25.53 15.20 20.88
CA SER A 232 26.79 15.89 20.65
C SER A 232 27.08 16.67 21.92
N THR A 233 27.66 16.04 22.92
CA THR A 233 28.42 16.75 23.96
C THR A 233 29.30 15.79 24.77
N LYS A 234 30.57 16.20 24.92
CA LYS A 234 31.56 15.79 25.93
C LYS A 234 32.29 14.45 25.73
N SER A 235 33.51 14.58 25.21
CA SER A 235 34.69 14.08 25.92
C SER A 235 35.88 15.00 25.67
N LYS A 236 36.15 15.88 26.64
CA LYS A 236 37.42 16.58 26.78
C LYS A 236 37.90 16.33 28.20
N THR A 237 38.47 15.16 28.41
CA THR A 237 39.10 14.78 29.67
C THR A 237 40.57 15.14 29.59
N LEU A 238 40.95 15.96 30.56
CA LEU A 238 42.28 16.40 30.97
C LEU A 238 43.31 15.27 30.91
N SER A 239 44.48 15.54 30.32
CA SER A 239 45.69 14.74 30.55
C SER A 239 46.88 15.70 30.62
N ARG A 240 47.43 15.85 31.83
CA ARG A 240 48.67 16.56 32.13
C ARG A 240 49.64 15.54 32.74
N PRO A 241 50.82 15.29 32.18
CA PRO A 241 51.92 14.70 32.92
C PRO A 241 52.84 15.80 33.48
N GLN A 242 53.38 15.56 34.67
CA GLN A 242 54.47 16.30 35.30
C GLN A 242 55.82 15.60 35.03
N GLY A 243 56.90 16.38 35.01
CA GLY A 243 58.32 15.95 34.99
C GLY A 243 58.96 16.15 33.62
N GLU A 244 60.06 16.88 33.43
CA GLU A 244 61.11 17.45 34.30
C GLU A 244 61.44 18.90 33.88
#